data_AF-A0A2S4W1W0-F1
#
_entry.id   AF-A0A2S4W1W0-F1
#
_cell.length_a   1.000
_cell.length_b   1.000
_cell.length_c   1.000
_cell.angle_alpha   90.00
_cell.angle_beta   90.00
_cell.angle_gamma   90.00
#
_symmetry.space_group_name_H-M   'P 1'
#
loop_
_entity.id
_entity.type
_entity.pdbx_description
1 polymer ?
#
loop_
_entity_poly.entity_id
_entity_poly.type
_entity_poly.pdbx_seq_one_letter_code
_entity_poly.pdbx_strand_id
1 'polypeptide(L)'
;MANKQDEKQQSTEPSQSSLKAKQRPPITPDREKMSRALGAAFLQHKNNSNRNQSKKKTSVQSDPTTSIPSAPPPIKVIDTSMLIHALPILKKWVREAKYKIVIPLDVVSELDFLKTSPPPIHGLVREATSWLDRQFQSSSKQPQASHKQGQACL
;
A
#
# COMPACT_ATOMS: atom_id res chain seq x y z
N MET A 1 -36.21 44.33 -32.26
CA MET A 1 -35.85 42.99 -32.79
C MET A 1 -35.41 42.16 -31.60
N ALA A 2 -36.32 41.32 -31.11
CA ALA A 2 -36.12 40.45 -29.97
C ALA A 2 -35.65 39.08 -30.47
N ASN A 3 -34.64 38.49 -29.81
CA ASN A 3 -34.33 37.08 -29.98
C ASN A 3 -34.07 36.47 -28.60
N LYS A 4 -35.17 36.05 -27.96
CA LYS A 4 -35.18 35.10 -26.85
C LYS A 4 -35.26 33.71 -27.49
N GLN A 5 -34.17 32.97 -27.42
CA GLN A 5 -34.20 31.52 -27.60
C GLN A 5 -34.29 30.91 -26.20
N ASP A 6 -35.32 30.12 -25.98
CA ASP A 6 -35.28 28.81 -25.28
C ASP A 6 -36.72 28.29 -25.15
N GLU A 7 -37.13 27.58 -26.22
CA GLU A 7 -37.97 26.37 -26.20
C GLU A 7 -37.45 25.39 -25.13
N LYS A 8 -38.18 24.49 -24.47
CA LYS A 8 -39.52 23.94 -24.62
C LYS A 8 -39.80 23.13 -23.34
N GLN A 9 -41.03 23.21 -22.84
CA GLN A 9 -41.59 22.29 -21.84
C GLN A 9 -41.70 20.86 -22.42
N GLN A 10 -41.45 19.82 -21.62
CA GLN A 10 -42.40 18.70 -21.54
C GLN A 10 -42.08 17.77 -20.37
N SER A 11 -43.06 17.67 -19.47
CA SER A 11 -43.30 16.52 -18.60
C SER A 11 -43.41 15.24 -19.42
N THR A 12 -42.82 14.14 -18.92
CA THR A 12 -43.35 12.78 -19.08
C THR A 12 -42.63 11.85 -18.10
N GLU A 13 -43.35 11.35 -17.10
CA GLU A 13 -43.12 9.98 -16.60
C GLU A 13 -43.19 9.01 -17.79
N PRO A 14 -42.45 7.90 -17.71
CA PRO A 14 -43.19 6.66 -17.86
C PRO A 14 -42.83 5.61 -16.81
N SER A 15 -43.91 5.03 -16.32
CA SER A 15 -44.03 3.74 -15.67
C SER A 15 -43.18 2.64 -16.30
N GLN A 16 -42.64 1.81 -15.42
CA GLN A 16 -42.60 0.34 -15.49
C GLN A 16 -42.91 -0.29 -16.86
N SER A 17 -41.91 -0.93 -17.48
CA SER A 17 -42.16 -2.19 -18.18
C SER A 17 -40.88 -2.97 -18.51
N SER A 18 -40.91 -4.24 -18.11
CA SER A 18 -40.33 -5.39 -18.83
C SER A 18 -38.81 -5.56 -18.83
N LEU A 19 -38.33 -6.19 -17.75
CA LEU A 19 -37.14 -7.03 -17.77
C LEU A 19 -37.30 -8.10 -18.86
N LYS A 20 -36.65 -7.90 -20.01
CA LYS A 20 -36.51 -8.93 -21.03
C LYS A 20 -35.56 -10.01 -20.50
N ALA A 21 -36.13 -10.94 -19.75
CA ALA A 21 -35.47 -12.15 -19.31
C ALA A 21 -35.04 -12.95 -20.55
N LYS A 22 -33.78 -12.77 -20.97
CA LYS A 22 -33.10 -13.70 -21.87
C LYS A 22 -33.09 -15.04 -21.14
N GLN A 23 -33.99 -15.94 -21.56
CA GLN A 23 -34.17 -17.27 -21.00
C GLN A 23 -32.82 -17.93 -20.73
N ARG A 24 -32.52 -18.12 -19.45
CA ARG A 24 -31.42 -18.95 -19.01
C ARG A 24 -31.83 -20.40 -19.24
N PRO A 25 -30.97 -21.25 -19.83
CA PRO A 25 -31.24 -22.68 -19.98
C PRO A 25 -31.49 -23.33 -18.61
N PRO A 26 -32.28 -24.43 -18.57
CA PRO A 26 -32.69 -25.10 -17.34
C PRO A 26 -31.48 -25.39 -16.45
N ILE A 27 -31.62 -25.05 -15.17
CA ILE A 27 -30.57 -25.16 -14.16
C ILE A 27 -30.43 -26.65 -13.84
N THR A 28 -29.50 -27.33 -14.51
CA THR A 28 -29.08 -28.64 -14.06
C THR A 28 -28.37 -28.49 -12.71
N PRO A 29 -28.51 -29.44 -11.77
CA PRO A 29 -27.88 -29.36 -10.44
C PRO A 29 -26.35 -29.23 -10.51
N ASP A 30 -25.76 -29.62 -11.64
CA ASP A 30 -24.34 -29.48 -11.93
C ASP A 30 -23.91 -28.02 -12.19
N ARG A 31 -24.75 -27.25 -12.89
CA ARG A 31 -24.51 -25.82 -13.15
C ARG A 31 -24.60 -24.98 -11.89
N GLU A 32 -25.46 -25.35 -10.94
CA GLU A 32 -25.58 -24.64 -9.67
C GLU A 32 -24.35 -24.85 -8.79
N LYS A 33 -23.80 -26.08 -8.78
CA LYS A 33 -22.52 -26.40 -8.13
C LYS A 33 -21.37 -25.61 -8.77
N MET A 34 -21.31 -25.53 -10.10
CA MET A 34 -20.32 -24.72 -10.80
C MET A 34 -20.49 -23.21 -10.56
N SER A 35 -21.72 -22.72 -10.51
CA SER A 35 -22.00 -21.30 -10.26
C SER A 35 -21.61 -20.90 -8.83
N ARG A 36 -21.90 -21.75 -7.84
CA ARG A 36 -21.41 -21.58 -6.46
C ARG A 36 -19.89 -21.70 -6.37
N ALA A 37 -19.27 -22.66 -7.08
CA ALA A 37 -17.82 -22.82 -7.10
C ALA A 37 -17.10 -21.63 -7.73
N LEU A 38 -17.59 -21.09 -8.85
CA LEU A 38 -17.06 -19.89 -9.50
C LEU A 38 -17.22 -18.65 -8.60
N GLY A 39 -18.38 -18.50 -7.96
CA GLY A 39 -18.60 -17.42 -6.99
C GLY A 39 -17.67 -17.53 -5.78
N ALA A 40 -17.46 -18.74 -5.25
CA ALA A 40 -16.54 -18.98 -4.14
C ALA A 40 -15.07 -18.76 -4.54
N ALA A 41 -14.66 -19.18 -5.74
CA ALA A 41 -13.30 -18.94 -6.25
C ALA A 41 -13.01 -17.44 -6.44
N PHE A 42 -13.98 -16.67 -6.93
CA PHE A 42 -13.86 -15.22 -7.07
C PHE A 42 -13.65 -14.52 -5.71
N LEU A 43 -14.32 -14.99 -4.65
CA LEU A 43 -14.09 -14.50 -3.29
C LEU A 43 -12.74 -14.97 -2.70
N GLN A 44 -12.27 -16.17 -3.05
CA GLN A 44 -10.99 -16.70 -2.55
C GLN A 44 -9.75 -16.03 -3.17
N HIS A 45 -9.88 -15.27 -4.26
CA HIS A 45 -8.75 -14.67 -4.96
C HIS A 45 -8.16 -13.41 -4.27
N LYS A 46 -8.64 -13.02 -3.09
CA LYS A 46 -8.12 -11.86 -2.34
C LYS A 46 -7.33 -12.18 -1.07
N ASN A 47 -7.16 -13.44 -0.68
CA ASN A 47 -6.39 -13.80 0.53
C ASN A 47 -5.67 -15.14 0.40
N ASN A 48 -4.70 -15.31 -0.52
CA ASN A 48 -3.73 -16.41 -0.42
C ASN A 48 -2.52 -16.27 -1.37
N SER A 49 -1.38 -15.77 -0.86
CA SER A 49 -0.07 -15.90 -1.52
C SER A 49 0.89 -16.82 -0.76
N ASN A 50 0.41 -17.71 0.11
CA ASN A 50 1.29 -18.63 0.85
C ASN A 50 0.61 -19.97 1.19
N ARG A 51 0.29 -20.78 0.17
CA ARG A 51 -0.18 -22.16 0.41
C ARG A 51 0.53 -23.16 -0.50
N ASN A 52 1.65 -23.64 0.04
CA ASN A 52 2.40 -24.86 -0.23
C ASN A 52 1.71 -25.88 -1.15
N GLN A 53 2.28 -26.05 -2.36
CA GLN A 53 2.10 -27.28 -3.14
C GLN A 53 3.10 -28.33 -2.66
N SER A 54 2.56 -29.41 -2.12
CA SER A 54 3.29 -30.62 -1.77
C SER A 54 3.59 -31.43 -3.03
N LYS A 55 4.85 -31.80 -3.26
CA LYS A 55 5.25 -33.13 -3.76
C LYS A 55 6.76 -33.35 -3.71
N LYS A 56 7.12 -34.50 -3.11
CA LYS A 56 8.33 -35.32 -3.26
C LYS A 56 9.52 -35.12 -2.28
N LYS A 57 9.39 -35.82 -1.13
CA LYS A 57 10.28 -36.89 -0.62
C LYS A 57 11.80 -36.67 -0.74
N THR A 58 12.41 -36.21 0.34
CA THR A 58 13.63 -36.81 0.93
C THR A 58 13.78 -36.36 2.38
N SER A 59 14.10 -37.32 3.23
CA SER A 59 14.26 -37.25 4.68
C SER A 59 15.50 -36.45 5.07
N VAL A 60 15.32 -35.34 5.79
CA VAL A 60 16.21 -34.93 6.90
C VAL A 60 15.35 -34.19 7.92
N GLN A 61 15.30 -34.74 9.13
CA GLN A 61 14.65 -34.18 10.30
C GLN A 61 15.64 -33.19 10.96
N SER A 62 15.24 -31.94 11.16
CA SER A 62 15.92 -31.02 12.10
C SER A 62 14.95 -29.98 12.63
N ASP A 63 14.85 -30.00 13.96
CA ASP A 63 14.22 -29.15 14.97
C ASP A 63 13.63 -27.75 14.68
N PRO A 64 12.64 -27.32 15.49
CA PRO A 64 12.23 -25.92 15.62
C PRO A 64 13.16 -25.21 16.62
N THR A 65 14.19 -24.52 16.16
CA THR A 65 15.00 -23.64 17.04
C THR A 65 15.50 -22.42 16.29
N THR A 66 15.00 -21.25 16.70
CA THR A 66 15.71 -19.96 16.76
C THR A 66 16.53 -19.56 15.52
N SER A 67 15.89 -18.91 14.54
CA SER A 67 16.61 -18.17 13.51
C SER A 67 16.89 -16.74 13.99
N ILE A 68 18.02 -16.56 14.69
CA ILE A 68 18.66 -15.24 14.84
C ILE A 68 19.02 -14.76 13.43
N PRO A 69 18.58 -13.58 12.95
CA PRO A 69 19.20 -12.98 11.78
C PRO A 69 20.58 -12.46 12.20
N SER A 70 21.63 -13.24 11.97
CA SER A 70 23.03 -12.90 12.30
C SER A 70 23.68 -11.95 11.30
N ALA A 71 22.95 -11.46 10.30
CA ALA A 71 23.42 -10.50 9.32
C ALA A 71 22.79 -9.12 9.53
N PRO A 72 23.55 -8.03 9.42
CA PRO A 72 22.99 -6.67 9.52
C PRO A 72 21.93 -6.46 8.44
N PRO A 73 20.89 -5.64 8.71
CA PRO A 73 19.87 -5.33 7.71
C PRO A 73 20.52 -4.78 6.43
N PRO A 74 20.12 -5.26 5.24
CA PRO A 74 20.68 -4.79 3.99
C PRO A 74 20.47 -3.27 3.84
N ILE A 75 21.53 -2.59 3.41
CA ILE A 75 21.53 -1.14 3.21
C ILE A 75 20.92 -0.83 1.85
N LYS A 76 20.01 0.15 1.80
CA LYS A 76 19.45 0.69 0.57
C LYS A 76 19.72 2.18 0.47
N VAL A 77 20.44 2.57 -0.58
CA VAL A 77 20.65 3.96 -0.93
C VAL A 77 19.45 4.43 -1.76
N ILE A 78 18.92 5.61 -1.45
CA ILE A 78 17.70 6.14 -2.07
C ILE A 78 18.03 7.36 -2.93
N ASP A 79 17.51 7.36 -4.15
CA ASP A 79 17.62 8.47 -5.09
C ASP A 79 16.44 9.45 -5.01
N THR A 80 16.61 10.63 -5.60
CA THR A 80 15.60 11.69 -5.71
C THR A 80 14.30 11.20 -6.33
N SER A 81 14.38 10.42 -7.42
CA SER A 81 13.21 9.87 -8.12
C SER A 81 12.37 8.94 -7.23
N MET A 82 13.02 8.17 -6.34
CA MET A 82 12.33 7.31 -5.37
C MET A 82 11.57 8.13 -4.34
N LEU A 83 12.14 9.25 -3.88
CA LEU A 83 11.50 10.14 -2.93
C LEU A 83 10.31 10.90 -3.54
N ILE A 84 10.39 11.25 -4.83
CA ILE A 84 9.32 11.98 -5.53
C ILE A 84 8.19 11.04 -5.99
N HIS A 85 8.52 9.96 -6.69
CA HIS A 85 7.52 9.13 -7.38
C HIS A 85 7.10 7.90 -6.59
N ALA A 86 7.89 7.48 -5.61
CA ALA A 86 7.69 6.22 -4.90
C ALA A 86 7.80 6.37 -3.38
N LEU A 87 7.50 7.56 -2.86
CA LEU A 87 7.39 7.84 -1.44
C LEU A 87 6.51 6.84 -0.67
N PRO A 88 5.37 6.34 -1.21
CA PRO A 88 4.56 5.33 -0.52
C PRO A 88 5.30 4.00 -0.29
N ILE A 89 6.19 3.61 -1.21
CA ILE A 89 7.00 2.40 -1.07
C ILE A 89 8.01 2.59 0.06
N LEU A 90 8.67 3.75 0.10
CA LEU A 90 9.64 4.07 1.14
C LEU A 90 9.00 4.11 2.54
N LYS A 91 7.80 4.69 2.66
CA LYS A 91 7.00 4.67 3.89
C LYS A 91 6.72 3.25 4.40
N LYS A 92 6.46 2.30 3.49
CA LYS A 92 6.30 0.88 3.86
C LYS A 92 7.61 0.26 4.34
N TRP A 93 8.71 0.51 3.64
CA TRP A 93 10.02 -0.04 4.01
C TRP A 93 10.50 0.46 5.38
N VAL A 94 10.25 1.73 5.71
CA VAL A 94 10.53 2.27 7.05
C VAL A 94 9.71 1.53 8.12
N ARG A 95 8.42 1.28 7.88
CA ARG A 95 7.54 0.56 8.81
C ARG A 95 7.95 -0.90 9.00
N GLU A 96 8.37 -1.57 7.93
CA GLU A 96 8.78 -2.97 7.95
C GLU A 96 10.15 -3.17 8.61
N ALA A 97 10.93 -2.10 8.85
CA ALA A 97 12.28 -2.13 9.43
C ALA A 97 13.23 -3.17 8.78
N LYS A 98 12.94 -3.53 7.52
CA LYS A 98 13.63 -4.61 6.79
C LYS A 98 14.98 -4.17 6.23
N TYR A 99 15.14 -2.88 5.99
CA TYR A 99 16.32 -2.30 5.33
C TYR A 99 16.83 -1.11 6.13
N LYS A 100 18.15 -0.92 6.14
CA LYS A 100 18.74 0.34 6.59
C LYS A 100 18.73 1.32 5.42
N ILE A 101 17.87 2.32 5.50
CA ILE A 101 17.70 3.31 4.45
C ILE A 101 18.74 4.42 4.63
N VAL A 102 19.51 4.70 3.59
CA VAL A 102 20.50 5.78 3.56
C VAL A 102 20.14 6.72 2.42
N ILE A 103 20.08 8.02 2.72
CA ILE A 103 19.78 9.05 1.72
C ILE A 103 21.06 9.88 1.56
N PRO A 104 21.66 9.92 0.35
CA PRO A 104 22.80 10.78 0.08
C PRO A 104 22.46 12.24 0.34
N LEU A 105 23.44 13.03 0.78
CA LEU A 105 23.23 14.47 1.00
C LEU A 105 22.88 15.19 -0.30
N ASP A 106 23.49 14.80 -1.41
CA ASP A 106 23.22 15.37 -2.74
C ASP A 106 21.73 15.22 -3.13
N VAL A 107 21.09 14.10 -2.79
CA VAL A 107 19.67 13.85 -3.05
C VAL A 107 18.79 14.80 -2.23
N VAL A 108 19.19 15.10 -0.99
CA VAL A 108 18.47 16.08 -0.15
C VAL A 108 18.59 17.49 -0.72
N SER A 109 19.80 17.87 -1.16
CA SER A 109 20.05 19.15 -1.80
C SER A 109 19.30 19.30 -3.13
N GLU A 110 19.25 18.23 -3.94
CA GLU A 110 18.48 18.20 -5.19
C GLU A 110 16.98 18.35 -4.92
N LEU A 111 16.45 17.62 -3.92
CA LEU A 111 15.05 17.78 -3.49
C LEU A 111 14.73 19.22 -3.09
N ASP A 112 15.65 19.90 -2.40
CA ASP A 112 15.45 21.29 -2.00
C ASP A 112 15.41 22.25 -3.19
N PHE A 113 16.28 22.06 -4.19
CA PHE A 113 16.22 22.82 -5.44
C PHE A 113 14.90 22.58 -6.18
N LEU A 114 14.44 21.32 -6.24
CA LEU A 114 13.21 20.92 -6.91
C LEU A 114 11.93 21.47 -6.25
N LYS A 115 11.99 21.97 -5.01
CA LYS A 115 10.85 22.69 -4.39
C LYS A 115 10.47 23.96 -5.13
N THR A 116 11.38 24.53 -5.92
CA THR A 116 11.10 25.72 -6.74
C THR A 116 10.59 25.35 -8.14
N SER A 117 10.64 24.06 -8.50
CA SER A 117 10.22 23.61 -9.82
C SER A 117 8.72 23.78 -10.00
N PRO A 118 8.26 24.15 -11.21
CA PRO A 118 6.83 24.28 -11.49
C PRO A 118 6.12 22.91 -11.37
N PRO A 119 4.77 22.92 -11.30
CA PRO A 119 3.98 21.69 -11.42
C PRO A 119 4.39 20.88 -12.67
N PRO A 120 4.32 19.53 -12.62
CA PRO A 120 3.51 18.72 -11.70
C PRO A 120 4.24 18.20 -10.45
N ILE A 121 5.56 18.37 -10.33
CA ILE A 121 6.35 17.67 -9.29
C ILE A 121 6.41 18.41 -7.96
N HIS A 122 6.13 19.73 -7.95
CA HIS A 122 6.21 20.59 -6.77
C HIS A 122 5.53 20.01 -5.52
N GLY A 123 4.30 19.49 -5.67
CA GLY A 123 3.55 18.90 -4.57
C GLY A 123 4.21 17.66 -3.99
N LEU A 124 4.71 16.77 -4.85
CA LEU A 124 5.38 15.53 -4.46
C LEU A 124 6.70 15.81 -3.74
N VAL A 125 7.48 16.76 -4.25
CA VAL A 125 8.75 17.19 -3.64
C VAL A 125 8.49 17.75 -2.25
N ARG A 126 7.49 18.64 -2.09
CA ARG A 126 7.13 19.21 -0.80
C ARG A 126 6.65 18.14 0.19
N GLU A 127 5.89 17.15 -0.29
CA GLU A 127 5.49 16.00 0.54
C GLU A 127 6.70 15.19 0.98
N ALA A 128 7.61 14.86 0.05
CA ALA A 128 8.82 14.10 0.33
C ALA A 128 9.71 14.79 1.36
N THR A 129 10.00 16.08 1.20
CA THR A 129 10.78 16.85 2.19
C THR A 129 10.08 16.91 3.54
N SER A 130 8.76 17.20 3.56
CA SER A 130 7.99 17.23 4.82
C SER A 130 7.99 15.88 5.53
N TRP A 131 7.97 14.79 4.77
CA TRP A 131 8.04 13.45 5.31
C TRP A 131 9.42 13.14 5.90
N LEU A 132 10.50 13.49 5.18
CA LEU A 132 11.87 13.32 5.66
C LEU A 132 12.13 14.06 6.96
N ASP A 133 11.75 15.34 7.03
CA ASP A 133 11.89 16.17 8.23
C ASP A 133 11.21 15.52 9.46
N ARG A 134 9.98 15.01 9.28
CA ARG A 134 9.28 14.24 10.32
C ARG A 134 10.02 12.97 10.72
N GLN A 135 10.61 12.24 9.76
CA GLN A 135 11.40 11.04 10.08
C GLN A 135 12.61 11.40 10.95
N PHE A 136 13.37 12.42 10.57
CA PHE A 136 14.54 12.85 11.34
C PHE A 136 14.17 13.35 12.74
N GLN A 137 13.10 14.15 12.88
CA GLN A 137 12.59 14.60 14.18
C GLN A 137 12.07 13.45 15.06
N SER A 138 11.48 12.41 14.46
CA SER A 138 11.02 11.24 15.21
C SER A 138 12.18 10.34 15.66
N SER A 139 13.22 10.23 14.84
CA SER A 139 14.39 9.39 15.11
C SER A 139 15.37 10.00 16.12
N SER A 140 15.36 11.33 16.29
CA SER A 140 16.21 12.03 17.28
C SER A 140 15.69 11.92 18.72
N LYS A 141 14.44 11.49 18.92
CA LYS A 141 13.89 11.13 20.24
C LYS A 141 14.31 9.72 20.63
N GLN A 142 15.61 9.51 20.87
CA GLN A 142 16.06 8.36 21.64
C GLN A 142 15.37 8.40 23.02
N PRO A 143 14.82 7.28 23.53
CA PRO A 143 14.34 7.22 24.91
C PRO A 143 15.55 7.38 25.83
N GLN A 144 15.68 8.54 26.45
CA GLN A 144 16.51 8.71 27.64
C GLN A 144 16.02 7.67 28.66
N ALA A 145 16.80 6.61 28.84
CA ALA A 145 16.54 5.59 29.84
C ALA A 145 16.44 6.27 31.20
N SER A 146 15.32 6.07 31.86
CA SER A 146 15.02 6.48 33.21
C SER A 146 16.05 5.92 34.19
N HIS A 147 17.07 6.71 34.53
CA HIS A 147 17.88 6.49 35.72
C HIS A 147 17.00 6.78 36.94
N LYS A 148 16.33 5.74 37.46
CA LYS A 148 15.86 5.73 38.84
C LYS A 148 17.10 5.63 39.73
N GLN A 149 17.62 6.76 40.18
CA GLN A 149 18.53 6.79 41.32
C GLN A 149 17.73 6.33 42.55
N GLY A 150 17.92 5.07 42.92
CA GLY A 150 17.71 4.63 44.29
C GLY A 150 18.81 5.27 45.14
N GLN A 151 18.41 6.11 46.08
CA GLN A 151 19.21 6.51 47.24
C GLN A 151 18.33 6.18 48.44
N ALA A 152 18.47 4.96 48.97
CA ALA A 152 19.41 4.55 50.00
C ALA A 152 18.83 4.84 51.40
N CYS A 153 18.43 3.75 52.06
CA CYS A 153 18.20 3.67 53.49
C CYS A 153 19.45 4.12 54.25
N LEU A 154 19.28 4.97 55.27
CA LEU A 154 19.74 4.81 56.66
C LEU A 154 19.31 6.05 57.47
#